data_AF-A0A1D8A544-F1
#
_entry.id   AF-A0A1D8A544-F1
#
_cell.length_a   1.000
_cell.length_b   1.000
_cell.length_c   1.000
_cell.angle_alpha   90.00
_cell.angle_beta   90.00
_cell.angle_gamma   90.00
#
_symmetry.space_group_name_H-M   'P 1'
#
loop_
_entity.id
_entity.type
_entity.pdbx_description
1 polymer ?
#
loop_
_entity_poly.entity_id
_entity_poly.type
_entity_poly.pdbx_seq_one_letter_code
_entity_poly.pdbx_strand_id
1 'polypeptide(L)' 'MGTPSDPFPQILSADQVRFEIVRGVQQIPRSVQRDMLVKDQDKARRAQEAAVAVIHARFDNLQVRSPAAVGSIFQDRSR' A
#
# COMPACT_ATOMS: atom_id res chain seq x y z
N MET A 1 23.58 -26.86 1.89
CA MET A 1 23.21 -25.58 1.23
C MET A 1 22.05 -25.01 2.02
N GLY A 2 22.22 -23.86 2.68
CA GLY A 2 21.11 -23.20 3.37
C GLY A 2 20.16 -22.62 2.33
N THR A 3 18.87 -22.89 2.46
CA THR A 3 17.83 -22.17 1.71
C THR A 3 18.02 -20.67 1.94
N PRO A 4 17.91 -19.80 0.93
CA PRO A 4 17.86 -18.37 1.18
C PRO A 4 16.69 -18.14 2.13
N SER A 5 16.99 -17.72 3.36
CA SER A 5 15.98 -17.27 4.29
C SER A 5 15.27 -16.12 3.62
N ASP A 6 13.98 -16.27 3.29
CA ASP A 6 13.17 -15.16 2.82
C ASP A 6 13.40 -13.99 3.79
N PRO A 7 13.89 -12.83 3.32
CA PRO A 7 14.29 -11.76 4.19
C PRO A 7 13.10 -11.37 5.05
N PHE A 8 13.32 -11.32 6.37
CA PHE A 8 12.28 -10.91 7.31
C PHE A 8 11.72 -9.56 6.84
N PRO A 9 10.40 -9.41 6.77
CA PRO A 9 9.81 -8.27 6.11
C PRO A 9 10.14 -6.99 6.86
N GLN A 10 10.65 -6.03 6.11
CA GLN A 10 11.12 -4.76 6.66
C GLN A 10 9.92 -3.93 7.12
N ILE A 11 9.84 -3.66 8.42
CA ILE A 11 8.87 -2.71 8.96
C ILE A 11 9.33 -1.32 8.55
N LEU A 12 8.52 -0.64 7.74
CA LEU A 12 8.81 0.74 7.32
C LEU A 12 8.40 1.75 8.39
N SER A 13 9.22 2.79 8.58
CA SER A 13 8.81 4.01 9.28
C SER A 13 7.82 4.81 8.46
N ALA A 14 7.10 5.76 9.09
CA ALA A 14 6.19 6.66 8.39
C ALA A 14 6.87 7.44 7.24
N ASP A 15 8.12 7.87 7.45
CA ASP A 15 8.89 8.58 6.43
C ASP A 15 9.25 7.68 5.24
N GLN A 16 9.57 6.41 5.51
CA GLN A 16 9.83 5.42 4.47
C GLN A 16 8.56 5.09 3.68
N VAL A 17 7.41 4.95 4.34
CA VAL A 17 6.11 4.79 3.67
C VAL A 17 5.83 5.99 2.78
N ARG A 18 6.02 7.21 3.30
CA ARG A 18 5.83 8.45 2.52
C ARG A 18 6.77 8.50 1.31
N PHE A 19 8.03 8.12 1.48
CA PHE A 19 9.00 8.05 0.40
C PHE A 19 8.56 7.09 -0.70
N GLU A 20 8.12 5.88 -0.34
CA GLU A 20 7.64 4.88 -1.29
C GLU A 20 6.38 5.34 -2.05
N ILE A 21 5.44 5.99 -1.36
CA ILE A 21 4.26 6.58 -2.01
C ILE A 21 4.67 7.66 -3.01
N VAL A 22 5.55 8.59 -2.63
CA VAL A 22 6.01 9.67 -3.53
C VAL A 22 6.71 9.08 -4.76
N ARG A 23 7.57 8.07 -4.57
CA ARG A 23 8.20 7.33 -5.68
C ARG A 23 7.17 6.65 -6.57
N GLY A 24 6.16 6.00 -5.99
CA GLY A 24 5.08 5.35 -6.72
C GLY A 24 4.28 6.33 -7.56
N VAL A 25 3.91 7.48 -7.00
CA VAL A 25 3.18 8.55 -7.72
C VAL A 25 3.99 9.06 -8.91
N GLN A 26 5.31 9.26 -8.75
CA GLN A 26 6.20 9.69 -9.84
C GLN A 26 6.31 8.67 -10.98
N GLN A 27 6.04 7.40 -10.70
CA GLN A 27 6.11 6.30 -11.67
C GLN A 27 4.77 6.02 -12.37
N ILE A 28 3.67 6.66 -11.96
CA ILE A 28 2.38 6.49 -12.64
C ILE A 28 2.52 6.99 -14.08
N PRO A 29 2.15 6.19 -15.11
CA PRO A 29 2.20 6.62 -16.50
C PRO A 29 1.37 7.87 -16.75
N ARG A 30 1.87 8.81 -17.56
CA ARG A 30 1.14 10.06 -17.90
C ARG A 30 -0.23 9.82 -18.52
N SER A 31 -0.40 8.72 -19.26
CA SER A 31 -1.70 8.31 -19.81
C SER A 31 -2.71 8.02 -18.70
N VAL A 32 -2.31 7.26 -17.67
CA VAL A 32 -3.12 6.97 -16.49
C VAL A 32 -3.45 8.25 -15.73
N GLN A 33 -2.46 9.12 -15.51
CA GLN A 33 -2.71 10.42 -14.86
C GLN A 33 -3.74 11.27 -15.60
N ARG A 34 -3.68 11.31 -16.93
CA ARG A 34 -4.68 12.03 -17.76
C ARG A 34 -6.05 11.38 -17.66
N ASP A 35 -6.11 10.06 -17.72
CA ASP A 35 -7.37 9.32 -17.68
C ASP A 35 -8.07 9.41 -16.32
N MET A 36 -7.34 9.69 -15.24
CA MET A 36 -7.95 10.00 -13.93
C MET A 36 -8.71 11.33 -13.90
N LEU A 37 -8.45 12.25 -14.84
CA LEU A 37 -9.01 13.61 -14.87
C LEU A 37 -10.15 13.78 -15.89
N VAL A 38 -10.56 12.70 -16.56
CA VAL A 38 -11.63 12.73 -17.56
C VAL A 38 -13.00 12.75 -16.88
N LYS A 39 -14.02 13.25 -17.60
CA LYS A 39 -15.41 13.31 -17.09
C LYS A 39 -16.08 11.94 -16.99
N ASP A 40 -15.62 10.97 -17.79
CA ASP A 40 -16.09 9.60 -17.75
C ASP A 40 -15.64 8.93 -16.43
N GLN A 41 -16.61 8.70 -15.55
CA GLN A 41 -16.37 8.19 -14.20
C GLN A 41 -15.84 6.76 -14.20
N ASP A 42 -16.29 5.90 -15.13
CA ASP A 42 -15.81 4.52 -15.22
C ASP A 42 -14.36 4.49 -15.71
N LYS A 43 -14.04 5.35 -16.68
CA LYS A 43 -12.66 5.49 -17.15
C LYS A 43 -11.75 6.06 -16.06
N ALA A 44 -12.19 7.09 -15.35
CA ALA A 44 -11.45 7.68 -14.24
C ALA A 44 -11.21 6.67 -13.12
N ARG A 45 -12.22 5.86 -12.76
CA ARG A 45 -12.11 4.82 -11.73
C ARG A 45 -11.09 3.75 -12.11
N ARG A 46 -11.14 3.24 -13.34
CA ARG A 46 -10.14 2.26 -13.83
C ARG A 46 -8.72 2.83 -13.82
N ALA A 47 -8.57 4.11 -14.15
CA ALA A 47 -7.29 4.78 -14.10
C ALA A 47 -6.78 4.96 -12.66
N GLN A 48 -7.67 5.24 -11.70
CA GLN A 48 -7.34 5.26 -10.27
C GLN A 48 -6.91 3.89 -9.77
N GLU A 49 -7.63 2.82 -10.12
CA GLU A 49 -7.26 1.44 -9.77
C GLU A 49 -5.88 1.08 -10.32
N ALA A 50 -5.58 1.46 -11.57
CA ALA A 50 -4.26 1.27 -12.16
C ALA A 50 -3.17 2.06 -11.44
N ALA A 51 -3.43 3.32 -11.04
CA ALA A 51 -2.49 4.11 -10.25
C ALA A 51 -2.23 3.50 -8.86
N VAL A 52 -3.28 2.99 -8.20
CA VAL A 52 -3.16 2.29 -6.91
C VAL A 52 -2.33 1.02 -7.05
N ALA A 53 -2.52 0.24 -8.11
CA ALA A 53 -1.73 -0.96 -8.37
C ALA A 53 -0.23 -0.66 -8.53
N VAL A 54 0.12 0.45 -9.20
CA VAL A 54 1.53 0.90 -9.31
C VAL A 54 2.12 1.22 -7.93
N ILE A 55 1.36 1.86 -7.05
CA ILE A 55 1.81 2.18 -5.69
C ILE A 55 1.91 0.89 -4.86
N HIS A 56 0.90 0.03 -4.90
CA HIS A 56 0.85 -1.23 -4.17
C HIS A 56 2.00 -2.17 -4.52
N ALA A 57 2.36 -2.29 -5.80
CA ALA A 57 3.47 -3.13 -6.25
C ALA A 57 4.81 -2.81 -5.59
N ARG A 58 4.99 -1.57 -5.10
CA ARG A 58 6.19 -1.17 -4.34
C ARG A 58 6.21 -1.76 -2.92
N PHE A 59 5.05 -2.08 -2.38
CA PHE A 59 4.86 -2.70 -1.08
C PHE A 59 4.72 -4.23 -1.15
N ASP A 60 4.72 -4.84 -2.34
CA ASP A 60 4.60 -6.31 -2.50
C ASP A 60 5.74 -7.08 -1.78
N ASN A 61 6.90 -6.44 -1.61
CA ASN A 61 8.04 -7.00 -0.87
C ASN A 61 8.10 -6.58 0.61
N LEU A 62 7.06 -5.91 1.14
CA LEU A 62 7.06 -5.30 2.46
C LEU A 62 5.85 -5.79 3.27
N GLN A 63 6.05 -6.44 4.43
CA GLN A 63 4.90 -6.68 5.32
C GLN A 63 4.53 -5.38 6.04
N VAL A 64 3.29 -4.95 5.81
CA VAL A 64 2.61 -4.03 6.71
C VAL A 64 2.13 -4.83 7.91
N ARG A 65 2.89 -4.83 9.02
CA ARG A 65 2.30 -5.24 10.31
C ARG A 65 1.29 -4.17 10.70
N SER A 66 0.00 -4.52 10.70
CA SER A 66 -1.00 -3.73 11.40
C SER A 66 -0.50 -3.52 12.83
N PRO A 67 -0.58 -2.30 13.41
CA PRO A 67 -0.24 -2.12 14.82
C PRO A 67 -0.96 -3.21 15.61
N ALA A 68 -0.22 -3.88 16.51
CA ALA A 68 -0.79 -4.92 17.36
C ALA A 68 -2.10 -4.37 17.90
N ALA A 69 -3.21 -5.09 17.66
CA ALA A 69 -4.51 -4.69 18.19
C ALA A 69 -4.27 -4.37 19.66
N VAL A 70 -4.35 -3.08 20.01
CA VAL A 70 -4.24 -2.65 21.40
C VAL A 70 -5.41 -3.36 22.04
N GLY A 71 -5.09 -4.44 22.77
CA GLY A 71 -6.08 -5.38 23.26
C GLY A 71 -7.21 -4.58 23.87
N SER A 72 -8.41 -4.76 23.34
CA SER A 72 -9.58 -4.10 23.90
C SER A 72 -9.65 -4.51 25.37
N ILE A 73 -9.32 -3.56 26.24
CA ILE A 73 -9.41 -3.65 27.70
C ILE A 73 -10.86 -3.83 28.18
N PHE A 74 -11.82 -3.96 27.26
CA PHE A 74 -13.24 -4.22 27.50
C PHE A 74 -13.65 -5.68 27.27
N GLN A 75 -12.75 -6.65 27.52
CA GLN A 75 -13.23 -7.98 27.94
C GLN A 75 -13.41 -7.98 29.46
N ASP A 76 -14.44 -7.28 29.95
CA ASP A 76 -14.96 -7.53 31.30
C ASP A 76 -16.47 -7.76 31.24
N ARG A 77 -16.83 -8.95 31.72
CA ARG A 77 -18.13 -9.42 32.23
C ARG A 77 -19.36 -9.33 31.34
N SER A 78 -19.68 -10.49 30.75
CA SER A 78 -21.02 -11.06 30.89
C SER A 78 -20.91 -12.57 31.08
N ARG A 79 -21.01 -13.00 32.34
CA ARG A 79 -21.44 -14.36 32.71
C ARG A 79 -22.95 -14.45 32.53
#